data_AF-A0A3D0Z0N5-F1
#
_entry.id   AF-A0A3D0Z0N5-F1
#
_cell.length_a   1.000
_cell.length_b   1.000
_cell.length_c   1.000
_cell.angle_alpha   90.00
_cell.angle_beta   90.00
_cell.angle_gamma   90.00
#
_symmetry.space_group_name_H-M   'P 1'
#
loop_
_entity.id
_entity.type
_entity.pdbx_description
1 polymer ?
#
loop_
_entity_poly.entity_id
_entity_poly.type
_entity_poly.pdbx_seq_one_letter_code
_entity_poly.pdbx_strand_id
1 'polypeptide(L)'
;MTEAIRKLAQRIGAENSDVKETVLFGSLAQRRGVPGSDADLLIVLWKDGRPFPDRIGPWLAKVNLDFPVVRPNSDTLRRAAPSTRVPQLS
;
A
#
# COMPACT_ATOMS: atom_id res chain seq x y z
N MET A 1 4.46 9.70 2.05
CA MET A 1 3.56 8.56 1.76
C MET A 1 3.76 7.42 2.76
N THR A 2 4.95 6.82 2.84
CA THR A 2 5.23 5.68 3.75
C THR A 2 4.91 5.94 5.23
N GLU A 3 5.12 7.16 5.73
CA GLU A 3 4.88 7.47 7.15
C GLU A 3 3.41 7.43 7.55
N ALA A 4 2.49 7.83 6.67
CA ALA A 4 1.05 7.74 6.94
C ALA A 4 0.59 6.28 7.07
N ILE A 5 1.10 5.41 6.19
CA ILE A 5 0.82 3.96 6.23
C ILE A 5 1.40 3.34 7.50
N ARG A 6 2.63 3.73 7.88
CA ARG A 6 3.26 3.26 9.13
C ARG A 6 2.44 3.66 10.35
N LYS A 7 2.01 4.92 10.44
CA LYS A 7 1.15 5.41 11.52
C LYS A 7 -0.20 4.69 11.56
N LEU A 8 -0.80 4.42 10.39
CA LEU A 8 -2.02 3.61 10.32
C LEU A 8 -1.79 2.21 10.90
N ALA A 9 -0.75 1.51 10.45
CA ALA A 9 -0.45 0.16 10.91
C ALA A 9 -0.21 0.13 12.43
N GLN A 10 0.57 1.08 12.95
CA GLN A 10 0.78 1.24 14.39
C GLN A 10 -0.52 1.49 15.15
N ARG A 11 -1.38 2.37 14.63
CA ARG A 11 -2.69 2.66 15.22
C ARG A 11 -3.58 1.42 15.27
N ILE A 12 -3.66 0.67 14.17
CA ILE A 12 -4.43 -0.57 14.10
C ILE A 12 -3.94 -1.58 15.14
N GLY A 13 -2.63 -1.77 15.25
CA GLY A 13 -2.05 -2.67 16.25
C GLY A 13 -2.30 -2.22 17.69
N ALA A 14 -2.21 -0.92 17.97
CA ALA A 14 -2.36 -0.38 19.33
C ALA A 14 -3.82 -0.31 19.81
N GLU A 15 -4.77 0.01 18.90
CA GLU A 15 -6.17 0.24 19.26
C GLU A 15 -7.04 -1.02 19.21
N ASN A 16 -6.51 -2.16 18.76
CA ASN A 16 -7.28 -3.40 18.59
C ASN A 16 -6.62 -4.55 19.34
N SER A 17 -7.17 -4.92 20.51
CA SER A 17 -6.64 -6.00 21.36
C SER A 17 -6.60 -7.38 20.70
N ASP A 18 -7.42 -7.60 19.67
CA ASP A 18 -7.44 -8.85 18.91
C ASP A 18 -6.28 -8.97 17.92
N VAL A 19 -5.58 -7.86 17.63
CA VAL A 19 -4.40 -7.85 16.76
C VAL A 19 -3.20 -8.34 17.53
N LYS A 20 -2.58 -9.40 17.02
CA LYS A 20 -1.30 -9.91 17.49
C LYS A 20 -0.15 -9.09 16.93
N GLU A 21 -0.21 -8.79 15.64
CA GLU A 21 0.87 -8.11 14.92
C GLU A 21 0.34 -7.44 13.65
N THR A 22 0.99 -6.32 13.26
CA THR A 22 0.82 -5.70 11.95
C THR A 22 2.16 -5.67 11.24
N VAL A 23 2.20 -6.12 9.98
CA VAL A 23 3.44 -6.12 9.18
C VAL A 23 3.23 -5.38 7.88
N LEU A 24 4.10 -4.42 7.60
CA LEU A 24 4.10 -3.62 6.38
C LEU A 24 5.18 -4.12 5.43
N PHE A 25 4.78 -4.50 4.21
CA PHE A 25 5.68 -5.02 3.18
C PHE A 25 5.60 -4.21 1.89
N GLY A 26 6.47 -4.55 0.94
CA GLY A 26 6.55 -3.92 -0.37
C GLY A 26 7.63 -2.83 -0.49
N SER A 27 7.77 -2.29 -1.70
CA SER A 27 8.82 -1.32 -2.03
C SER A 27 8.70 -0.04 -1.20
N LEU A 28 7.48 0.40 -0.90
CA LEU A 28 7.21 1.55 -0.04
C LEU A 28 7.66 1.34 1.40
N ALA A 29 7.48 0.13 1.94
CA ALA A 29 7.92 -0.22 3.29
C ALA A 29 9.46 -0.12 3.43
N GLN A 30 10.17 -0.50 2.36
CA GLN A 30 11.63 -0.51 2.28
C GLN A 30 12.23 0.83 1.85
N ARG A 31 11.44 1.89 1.72
CA ARG A 31 11.87 3.21 1.19
C ARG A 31 12.45 3.14 -0.24
N ARG A 32 12.05 2.14 -1.01
CA ARG A 32 12.44 1.94 -2.42
C ARG A 32 11.28 2.12 -3.40
N GLY A 33 10.12 2.59 -2.93
CA GLY A 33 8.94 2.78 -3.76
C GLY A 33 9.06 4.01 -4.68
N VAL A 34 8.47 3.87 -5.87
CA VAL A 34 8.33 4.91 -6.90
C VAL A 34 6.87 5.38 -6.98
N PRO A 35 6.53 6.49 -7.69
CA PRO A 35 5.14 6.87 -7.91
C PRO A 35 4.33 5.71 -8.50
N GLY A 36 3.15 5.45 -7.92
CA GLY A 36 2.32 4.30 -8.30
C GLY A 36 2.76 2.96 -7.69
N SER A 37 3.76 2.94 -6.81
CA SER A 37 4.06 1.73 -6.02
C SER A 37 2.95 1.43 -5.02
N ASP A 38 2.68 0.14 -4.85
CA ASP A 38 1.75 -0.37 -3.85
C ASP A 38 2.47 -0.68 -2.52
N ALA A 39 1.67 -0.77 -1.45
CA ALA A 39 2.11 -1.22 -0.13
C ALA A 39 1.13 -2.26 0.39
N ASP A 40 1.66 -3.34 0.94
CA ASP A 40 0.87 -4.43 1.50
C ASP A 40 0.91 -4.39 3.03
N LEU A 41 -0.26 -4.48 3.66
CA LEU A 41 -0.40 -4.56 5.11
C LEU A 41 -0.98 -5.92 5.51
N LEU A 42 -0.21 -6.69 6.27
CA LEU A 42 -0.68 -7.92 6.90
C LEU A 42 -1.11 -7.64 8.34
N ILE A 43 -2.32 -8.08 8.69
CA ILE A 43 -2.85 -8.01 10.05
C ILE A 43 -2.99 -9.43 10.57
N VAL A 44 -2.24 -9.77 11.61
CA VAL A 44 -2.28 -11.07 12.28
C VAL A 44 -3.14 -10.93 13.54
N LEU A 45 -4.12 -11.81 13.70
CA LEU A 45 -5.02 -11.82 14.85
C LEU A 45 -4.65 -12.93 15.82
N TRP A 46 -4.92 -12.74 17.11
CA TRP A 46 -4.82 -13.81 18.10
C TRP A 46 -5.83 -14.93 17.83
N LYS A 47 -7.08 -14.54 17.55
CA LYS A 47 -8.19 -15.43 17.19
C LYS A 47 -9.29 -14.64 16.52
N ASP A 48 -10.03 -15.29 15.62
CA ASP A 48 -11.30 -14.78 15.10
C ASP A 48 -12.19 -15.97 14.72
N GLY A 49 -13.29 -16.14 15.46
CA GLY A 49 -14.19 -17.28 15.29
C GLY A 49 -15.12 -17.17 14.09
N ARG A 50 -15.19 -16.01 13.42
CA ARG A 50 -16.06 -15.81 12.27
C ARG A 50 -15.58 -16.61 11.06
N PRO A 51 -16.47 -17.01 10.12
CA PRO A 51 -16.07 -17.49 8.80
C PRO A 51 -15.16 -16.49 8.08
N PHE A 52 -14.21 -16.99 7.27
CA PHE A 52 -13.20 -16.13 6.61
C PHE A 52 -13.78 -14.91 5.87
N PRO A 53 -14.86 -15.02 5.07
CA PRO A 53 -15.42 -13.87 4.35
C PRO A 53 -15.89 -12.74 5.29
N ASP A 54 -16.44 -13.11 6.44
CA ASP A 54 -16.99 -12.17 7.43
C ASP A 54 -15.90 -11.43 8.22
N ARG A 55 -14.66 -11.90 8.13
CA ARG A 55 -13.52 -11.25 8.78
C ARG A 55 -13.08 -9.99 8.04
N ILE A 56 -13.21 -9.94 6.71
CA ILE A 56 -12.56 -8.94 5.86
C ILE A 56 -13.17 -7.54 6.04
N GLY A 57 -14.50 -7.42 5.99
CA GLY A 57 -15.20 -6.13 6.01
C GLY A 57 -14.80 -5.20 7.18
N PRO A 58 -14.81 -5.68 8.43
CA PRO A 58 -14.39 -4.89 9.59
C PRO A 58 -12.96 -4.35 9.51
N TRP A 59 -12.03 -5.06 8.85
CA TRP A 59 -10.65 -4.60 8.69
C TRP A 59 -10.52 -3.60 7.55
N LEU A 60 -11.23 -3.77 6.44
CA LEU A 60 -11.25 -2.79 5.35
C LEU A 60 -11.70 -1.41 5.83
N ALA A 61 -12.72 -1.34 6.68
CA ALA A 61 -13.19 -0.08 7.25
C ALA A 61 -12.14 0.64 8.12
N LYS A 62 -11.24 -0.13 8.77
CA LYS A 62 -10.16 0.40 9.61
C LYS A 62 -8.94 0.82 8.79
N VAL A 63 -8.73 0.20 7.63
CA VAL A 63 -7.63 0.46 6.69
C VAL A 63 -8.09 1.48 5.63
N ASN A 64 -8.73 2.56 6.06
CA ASN A 64 -9.07 3.67 5.17
C ASN A 64 -8.04 4.80 5.34
N LEU A 65 -7.36 5.14 4.25
CA LEU A 65 -6.47 6.29 4.16
C LEU A 65 -6.92 7.13 2.97
N ASP A 66 -7.37 8.35 3.26
CA ASP A 66 -7.63 9.35 2.23
C ASP A 66 -6.29 9.75 1.60
N PHE A 67 -5.94 9.09 0.50
CA PHE A 67 -4.78 9.45 -0.30
C PHE A 67 -5.19 10.41 -1.41
N PRO A 68 -4.54 11.58 -1.54
CA PRO A 68 -4.63 12.35 -2.77
C PRO A 68 -3.91 11.56 -3.87
N VAL A 69 -4.68 10.89 -4.73
CA VAL A 69 -4.15 10.27 -5.95
C VAL A 69 -3.87 11.39 -6.95
N VAL A 70 -2.69 11.99 -6.85
CA VAL A 70 -2.17 12.84 -7.93
C VAL A 70 -1.79 11.91 -9.08
N ARG A 71 -2.74 11.65 -9.99
CA ARG A 71 -2.43 10.96 -11.24
C ARG A 71 -1.54 11.89 -12.06
N PRO A 72 -0.30 11.51 -12.40
CA PRO A 72 0.49 12.32 -13.32
C PRO A 72 -0.29 12.45 -14.64
N ASN A 73 -0.43 13.67 -15.13
CA ASN A 73 -0.89 13.96 -16.48
C ASN A 73 0.01 13.19 -17.49
N SER A 74 -0.58 12.69 -18.58
CA SER A 74 0.10 12.07 -19.72
C SER A 74 1.38 12.80 -20.20
N ASP A 75 1.43 14.13 -20.10
CA ASP A 75 2.60 14.96 -20.45
C ASP A 75 3.79 14.75 -19.51
N THR A 76 3.53 14.54 -18.22
CA THR A 76 4.55 14.26 -17.20
C THR A 76 5.15 12.88 -17.39
N LEU A 77 4.34 11.89 -17.78
CA LEU A 77 4.80 10.52 -18.08
C LEU A 77 5.65 10.47 -19.36
N ARG A 78 5.29 11.25 -20.39
CA ARG A 78 6.07 11.36 -21.64
C ARG A 78 7.47 11.92 -21.44
N ARG A 79 7.68 12.83 -20.49
CA ARG A 79 8.99 13.43 -20.20
C ARG A 79 9.92 12.52 -19.41
N ALA A 80 9.37 11.57 -18.65
CA ALA A 80 10.14 10.68 -17.78
C ALA A 80 10.64 9.41 -18.47
N ALA A 81 10.08 9.04 -19.63
CA ALA A 81 10.53 7.87 -20.38
C ALA A 81 11.80 8.20 -21.17
N PRO A 82 12.92 7.47 -20.98
CA PRO A 82 14.10 7.65 -21.82
C PRO A 82 13.74 7.31 -23.27
N SER A 83 14.13 8.17 -24.19
CA SER A 83 13.96 7.98 -25.63
C SER A 83 14.75 6.75 -26.09
N THR A 84 14.13 5.58 -26.09
CA THR A 84 14.62 4.42 -26.81
C THR A 84 14.29 4.59 -28.28
N ARG A 85 15.21 5.19 -29.03
CA ARG A 85 15.23 5.02 -30.48
C ARG A 85 15.54 3.54 -30.77
N VAL A 86 14.54 2.80 -31.22
CA VAL A 86 14.75 1.49 -31.82
C VAL A 86 15.48 1.72 -33.15
N PRO A 87 16.67 1.15 -33.40
CA PRO A 87 17.33 1.29 -34.69
C PRO A 87 16.50 0.54 -35.73
N GLN A 88 16.13 1.22 -36.83
CA GLN A 88 15.62 0.50 -38.00
C GLN A 88 16.79 -0.23 -38.64
N LEU A 89 16.67 -1.56 -38.72
CA LEU A 89 17.59 -2.42 -39.45
C LEU A 89 17.32 -2.23 -40.94
N SER A 90 18.38 -1.84 -41.67
CA SER A 90 18.44 -1.67 -43.11
C SER A 90 18.45 -3.00 -43.86
#